data_AF-A0A0G1W550-F1
#
_entry.id   AF-A0A0G1W550-F1
#
_cell.length_a   1.000
_cell.length_b   1.000
_cell.length_c   1.000
_cell.angle_alpha   90.00
_cell.angle_beta   90.00
_cell.angle_gamma   90.00
#
_symmetry.space_group_name_H-M   'P 1'
#
loop_
_entity.id
_entity.type
_entity.pdbx_description
1 polymer ?
#
loop_
_entity_poly.entity_id
_entity_poly.type
_entity_poly.pdbx_seq_one_letter_code
_entity_poly.pdbx_strand_id
1 'polypeptide(L)'
;MKNARGFTLIELIAYVGVLTIVLGAMTFYIFNIIYSEDEIGARVRIAGEADFAMRQIIDQIRGVKRIMSNAEGSAFYAGGNTSVLKLEKGDGSMVTFSVLGTSPNTSLVLESATTRTLTSPRVEVSQFSLVCIGKTSPCDSNPGAVVVTLRLKDKETTQEHILTTGVTPRGF
;
A
#
# COMPACT_ATOMS: atom_id res chain seq x y z
N MET A 1 -65.24 -8.57 26.35
CA MET A 1 -65.40 -7.42 25.42
C MET A 1 -64.04 -6.78 25.24
N LYS A 2 -63.47 -6.83 24.03
CA LYS A 2 -62.15 -6.24 23.73
C LYS A 2 -62.35 -4.74 23.53
N ASN A 3 -61.79 -3.93 24.43
CA ASN A 3 -61.76 -2.48 24.29
C ASN A 3 -60.87 -2.09 23.11
N ALA A 4 -61.46 -1.91 21.92
CA ALA A 4 -60.79 -1.27 20.81
C ALA A 4 -60.78 0.24 21.07
N ARG A 5 -59.86 0.71 21.92
CA ARG A 5 -59.56 2.13 22.04
C ARG A 5 -58.96 2.59 20.71
N GLY A 6 -59.71 3.40 19.98
CA GLY A 6 -59.26 4.00 18.72
C GLY A 6 -58.08 4.95 18.96
N PHE A 7 -57.20 5.03 17.97
CA PHE A 7 -56.03 5.89 17.98
C PHE A 7 -56.45 7.36 17.88
N THR A 8 -55.91 8.22 18.74
CA THR A 8 -56.14 9.66 18.62
C THR A 8 -55.23 10.28 17.56
N LEU A 9 -55.67 11.37 16.92
CA LEU A 9 -54.87 12.08 15.91
C LEU A 9 -53.51 12.57 16.50
N ILE A 10 -53.52 12.97 17.76
CA ILE A 10 -52.32 13.43 18.46
C ILE A 10 -51.33 12.29 18.74
N GLU A 11 -51.82 11.09 19.10
CA GLU A 11 -50.97 9.91 19.21
C GLU A 11 -50.33 9.58 17.87
N LEU A 12 -51.09 9.62 16.76
CA LEU A 12 -50.54 9.38 15.42
C LEU A 12 -49.37 10.31 15.10
N ILE A 13 -49.51 11.61 15.36
CA ILE A 13 -48.44 12.60 15.13
C ILE A 13 -47.23 12.30 16.01
N ALA A 14 -47.45 11.96 17.28
CA ALA A 14 -46.37 11.60 18.19
C ALA A 14 -45.60 10.36 17.71
N TYR A 15 -46.29 9.31 17.25
CA TYR A 15 -45.64 8.11 16.72
C TYR A 15 -44.86 8.38 15.44
N VAL A 16 -45.40 9.18 14.51
CA VAL A 16 -44.68 9.56 13.29
C VAL A 16 -43.43 10.35 13.64
N GLY A 17 -43.50 11.29 14.60
CA GLY A 17 -42.35 12.07 15.05
C GLY A 17 -41.26 11.22 15.70
N VAL A 18 -41.63 10.28 16.56
CA VAL A 18 -40.65 9.35 17.16
C VAL A 18 -40.05 8.44 16.09
N LEU A 19 -40.87 7.94 15.17
CA LEU A 19 -40.43 7.07 14.09
C LEU A 19 -39.40 7.75 13.19
N THR A 20 -39.59 9.02 12.81
CA THR A 20 -38.63 9.75 11.97
C THR A 20 -37.31 9.99 12.69
N ILE A 21 -37.32 10.26 14.00
CA ILE A 21 -36.10 10.38 14.81
C ILE A 21 -35.33 9.05 14.82
N VAL A 22 -36.03 7.95 15.08
CA VAL A 22 -35.42 6.60 15.11
C VAL A 22 -34.85 6.23 13.73
N LEU A 23 -35.60 6.44 12.65
CA LEU A 23 -35.15 6.16 11.29
C LEU A 23 -33.96 7.05 10.88
N GLY A 24 -33.97 8.32 11.27
CA GLY A 24 -32.85 9.25 11.03
C GLY A 24 -31.58 8.79 11.73
N ALA A 25 -31.67 8.40 13.00
CA ALA A 25 -30.54 7.85 13.75
C ALA A 25 -30.02 6.53 13.16
N MET A 26 -30.90 5.62 12.76
CA MET A 26 -30.52 4.37 12.10
C MET A 26 -29.81 4.61 10.77
N THR A 27 -30.33 5.52 9.95
CA THR A 27 -29.73 5.86 8.66
C THR A 27 -28.33 6.43 8.83
N PHE A 28 -28.15 7.36 9.77
CA PHE A 28 -26.84 7.91 10.11
C PHE A 28 -25.85 6.82 10.55
N TYR A 29 -26.29 5.87 11.37
CA TYR A 29 -25.43 4.78 11.84
C TYR A 29 -25.02 3.82 10.71
N ILE A 30 -25.96 3.48 9.82
CA ILE A 30 -25.69 2.62 8.65
C ILE A 30 -24.65 3.27 7.73
N PHE A 31 -24.78 4.58 7.44
CA PHE A 31 -23.79 5.28 6.63
C PHE A 31 -22.39 5.22 7.26
N ASN A 32 -22.28 5.46 8.56
CA ASN A 32 -20.99 5.39 9.27
C ASN A 32 -20.35 3.99 9.19
N ILE A 33 -21.15 2.92 9.28
CA ILE A 33 -20.63 1.55 9.13
C ILE A 33 -20.09 1.33 7.72
N ILE A 34 -20.84 1.70 6.69
CA ILE A 34 -20.43 1.49 5.29
C ILE A 34 -19.12 2.24 4.99
N TYR A 35 -19.02 3.51 5.38
CA TYR A 35 -17.79 4.28 5.19
C TYR A 35 -16.61 3.67 5.96
N SER A 36 -16.84 3.13 7.15
CA SER A 36 -15.80 2.46 7.93
C SER A 36 -15.33 1.16 7.28
N GLU A 37 -16.22 0.39 6.66
CA GLU A 37 -15.85 -0.86 5.99
C GLU A 37 -14.94 -0.63 4.77
N ASP A 38 -15.23 0.39 3.97
CA ASP A 38 -14.41 0.77 2.81
C ASP A 38 -13.01 1.22 3.23
N GLU A 39 -12.91 2.05 4.28
CA GLU A 39 -11.62 2.49 4.80
C GLU A 39 -10.79 1.34 5.37
N ILE A 40 -11.42 0.44 6.12
CA ILE A 40 -10.75 -0.74 6.69
C ILE A 40 -10.30 -1.67 5.57
N GLY A 41 -11.15 -1.93 4.58
CA GLY A 41 -10.83 -2.74 3.41
C GLY A 41 -9.64 -2.18 2.62
N ALA A 42 -9.60 -0.86 2.40
CA ALA A 42 -8.48 -0.18 1.77
C ALA A 42 -7.19 -0.36 2.58
N ARG A 43 -7.22 -0.13 3.90
CA ARG A 43 -6.04 -0.31 4.77
C ARG A 43 -5.47 -1.72 4.71
N VAL A 44 -6.34 -2.73 4.81
CA VAL A 44 -5.92 -4.14 4.77
C VAL A 44 -5.32 -4.50 3.41
N ARG A 45 -5.92 -4.02 2.32
CA ARG A 45 -5.41 -4.21 0.95
C ARG A 45 -4.01 -3.62 0.77
N ILE A 46 -3.83 -2.34 1.10
CA ILE A 46 -2.53 -1.66 0.93
C ILE A 46 -1.47 -2.33 1.81
N ALA A 47 -1.79 -2.66 3.07
CA ALA A 47 -0.85 -3.30 3.98
C ALA A 47 -0.42 -4.68 3.45
N GLY A 48 -1.37 -5.50 2.98
CA GLY A 48 -1.08 -6.81 2.40
C GLY A 48 -0.22 -6.74 1.14
N GLU A 49 -0.49 -5.79 0.24
CA GLU A 49 0.33 -5.56 -0.95
C GLU A 49 1.73 -5.04 -0.61
N ALA A 50 1.82 -4.13 0.36
CA ALA A 50 3.10 -3.60 0.83
C ALA A 50 3.95 -4.71 1.46
N ASP A 51 3.38 -5.55 2.31
CA ASP A 51 4.05 -6.70 2.91
C ASP A 51 4.51 -7.71 1.86
N PHE A 52 3.64 -8.00 0.89
CA PHE A 52 3.97 -8.89 -0.21
C PHE A 52 5.16 -8.36 -1.03
N ALA A 53 5.08 -7.11 -1.48
CA ALA A 53 6.16 -6.46 -2.24
C ALA A 53 7.46 -6.40 -1.42
N MET A 54 7.38 -6.02 -0.15
CA MET A 54 8.54 -5.91 0.73
C MET A 54 9.22 -7.26 0.93
N ARG A 55 8.46 -8.35 1.13
CA ARG A 55 9.03 -9.70 1.22
C ARG A 55 9.79 -10.09 -0.04
N GLN A 56 9.26 -9.77 -1.23
CA GLN A 56 9.96 -10.02 -2.49
C GLN A 56 11.26 -9.20 -2.56
N ILE A 57 11.23 -7.92 -2.20
CA ILE A 57 12.43 -7.06 -2.18
C ILE A 57 13.49 -7.62 -1.22
N ILE A 58 13.11 -7.94 0.02
CA ILE A 58 14.00 -8.49 1.04
C ILE A 58 14.66 -9.78 0.55
N ASP A 59 13.87 -10.70 -0.01
CA ASP A 59 14.38 -11.97 -0.51
C ASP A 59 15.40 -11.76 -1.63
N GLN A 60 15.13 -10.81 -2.53
CA GLN A 60 16.08 -10.47 -3.57
C GLN A 60 17.37 -9.82 -3.03
N ILE A 61 17.28 -8.95 -2.03
CA ILE A 61 18.45 -8.31 -1.39
C ILE A 61 19.28 -9.32 -0.59
N ARG A 62 18.67 -10.30 0.07
CA ARG A 62 19.40 -11.29 0.89
C ARG A 62 20.40 -12.10 0.09
N GLY A 63 20.10 -12.38 -1.19
CA GLY A 63 20.98 -13.09 -2.11
C GLY A 63 21.78 -12.17 -3.03
N VAL A 64 21.97 -10.90 -2.68
CA VAL A 64 22.71 -9.95 -3.52
C VAL A 64 24.21 -9.99 -3.24
N LYS A 65 25.01 -9.99 -4.30
CA LYS A 65 26.47 -9.80 -4.25
C LYS A 65 26.84 -8.32 -4.28
N ARG A 66 26.12 -7.54 -5.11
CA ARG A 66 26.33 -6.10 -5.27
C ARG A 66 25.04 -5.35 -5.59
N ILE A 67 24.87 -4.16 -5.00
CA ILE A 67 23.79 -3.23 -5.35
C ILE A 67 24.37 -2.20 -6.32
N MET A 68 23.97 -2.29 -7.58
CA MET A 68 24.54 -1.50 -8.66
C MET A 68 23.93 -0.10 -8.78
N SER A 69 22.72 0.10 -8.26
CA SER A 69 22.09 1.42 -8.16
C SER A 69 21.25 1.53 -6.90
N ASN A 70 21.30 2.66 -6.24
CA ASN A 70 20.38 2.96 -5.14
C ASN A 70 19.05 3.46 -5.68
N ALA A 71 17.97 3.12 -4.96
CA ALA A 71 16.67 3.72 -5.18
C ALA A 71 16.62 5.01 -4.34
N GLU A 72 16.89 6.16 -4.92
CA GLU A 72 16.77 7.44 -4.23
C GLU A 72 15.61 8.22 -4.90
N GLY A 73 14.43 8.17 -4.29
CA GLY A 73 13.26 8.85 -4.83
C GLY A 73 12.05 8.84 -3.90
N SER A 74 11.62 10.04 -3.49
CA SER A 74 10.32 10.29 -2.84
C SER A 74 9.26 10.77 -3.82
N ALA A 75 9.59 10.94 -5.09
CA ALA A 75 8.69 11.40 -6.14
C ALA A 75 9.05 10.71 -7.46
N PHE A 76 8.27 9.70 -7.83
CA PHE A 76 8.32 9.15 -9.18
C PHE A 76 7.77 10.21 -10.12
N TYR A 77 8.63 10.83 -10.92
CA TYR A 77 8.18 11.77 -11.95
C TYR A 77 7.22 11.05 -12.89
N ALA A 78 6.03 11.64 -13.08
CA ALA A 78 5.07 11.15 -14.04
C ALA A 78 5.72 11.05 -15.44
N GLY A 79 5.94 9.83 -15.92
CA GLY A 79 6.29 9.55 -17.33
C GLY A 79 7.57 8.76 -17.54
N GLY A 80 8.28 8.36 -16.48
CA GLY A 80 9.53 7.62 -16.60
C GLY A 80 9.42 6.14 -16.18
N ASN A 81 10.04 5.25 -16.94
CA ASN A 81 10.46 3.95 -16.42
C ASN A 81 11.75 4.18 -15.63
N THR A 82 11.64 4.51 -14.34
CA THR A 82 12.83 4.68 -13.51
C THR A 82 13.20 3.32 -12.94
N SER A 83 14.24 2.70 -13.49
CA SER A 83 14.94 1.62 -12.78
C SER A 83 15.54 2.22 -11.52
N VAL A 84 15.01 1.80 -10.38
CA VAL A 84 15.34 2.39 -9.08
C VAL A 84 16.27 1.51 -8.29
N LEU A 85 16.23 0.18 -8.48
CA LEU A 85 17.14 -0.71 -7.79
C LEU A 85 17.66 -1.78 -8.74
N LYS A 86 18.96 -1.81 -8.99
CA LYS A 86 19.63 -2.88 -9.74
C LYS A 86 20.50 -3.69 -8.81
N LEU A 87 20.30 -5.00 -8.81
CA LEU A 87 20.95 -5.98 -7.96
C LEU A 87 21.69 -6.98 -8.85
N GLU A 88 22.94 -7.29 -8.50
CA GLU A 88 23.70 -8.42 -9.05
C GLU A 88 23.72 -9.54 -8.00
N LYS A 89 23.25 -10.73 -8.37
CA LYS A 89 23.22 -11.92 -7.52
C LYS A 89 24.58 -12.61 -7.46
N GLY A 90 24.74 -13.53 -6.50
CA GLY A 90 25.96 -14.34 -6.36
C GLY A 90 26.29 -15.18 -7.60
N ASP A 91 25.27 -15.63 -8.33
CA ASP A 91 25.39 -16.37 -9.59
C ASP A 91 25.64 -15.49 -10.83
N GLY A 92 25.72 -14.17 -10.65
CA GLY A 92 25.88 -13.19 -11.73
C GLY A 92 24.57 -12.79 -12.42
N SER A 93 23.42 -13.33 -12.01
CA SER A 93 22.13 -12.89 -12.54
C SER A 93 21.77 -11.48 -12.06
N MET A 94 20.99 -10.78 -12.89
CA MET A 94 20.58 -9.41 -12.63
C MET A 94 19.12 -9.36 -12.21
N VAL A 95 18.83 -8.56 -11.19
CA VAL A 95 17.48 -8.30 -10.71
C VAL A 95 17.28 -6.79 -10.62
N THR A 96 16.25 -6.28 -11.29
CA THR A 96 15.91 -4.86 -11.29
C THR A 96 14.52 -4.67 -10.68
N PHE A 97 14.39 -3.74 -9.74
CA PHE A 97 13.11 -3.19 -9.36
C PHE A 97 12.95 -1.82 -10.03
N SER A 98 11.80 -1.67 -10.70
CA SER A 98 11.43 -0.46 -11.42
C SER A 98 10.06 -0.02 -10.92
N VAL A 99 9.87 1.29 -10.79
CA VAL A 99 8.51 1.84 -10.69
C VAL A 99 8.11 2.29 -12.08
N LEU A 100 7.07 1.67 -12.62
CA LEU A 100 6.54 1.96 -13.95
C LEU A 100 5.28 2.82 -13.85
N GLY A 101 5.03 3.62 -14.88
CA GLY A 101 3.81 4.42 -15.01
C GLY A 101 3.94 5.83 -14.45
N THR A 102 2.79 6.50 -14.34
CA THR A 102 2.71 7.91 -13.94
C THR A 102 1.69 8.04 -12.83
N SER A 103 1.97 8.78 -11.75
CA SER A 103 0.97 9.05 -10.72
C SER A 103 -0.36 9.52 -11.34
N PRO A 104 -1.53 8.96 -10.95
CA PRO A 104 -1.74 8.01 -9.85
C PRO A 104 -1.58 6.53 -10.23
N ASN A 105 -1.10 6.21 -11.44
CA ASN A 105 -0.97 4.87 -12.00
C ASN A 105 0.47 4.34 -11.98
N THR A 106 1.16 4.47 -10.85
CA THR A 106 2.47 3.84 -10.68
C THR A 106 2.31 2.38 -10.26
N SER A 107 3.27 1.52 -10.63
CA SER A 107 3.32 0.13 -10.21
C SER A 107 4.74 -0.32 -9.97
N LEU A 108 4.94 -1.09 -8.89
CA LEU A 108 6.25 -1.68 -8.61
C LEU A 108 6.41 -2.95 -9.42
N VAL A 109 7.51 -3.06 -10.16
CA VAL A 109 7.79 -4.18 -11.04
C VAL A 109 9.13 -4.78 -10.70
N LEU A 110 9.17 -6.11 -10.66
CA LEU A 110 10.37 -6.92 -10.53
C LEU A 110 10.73 -7.48 -11.91
N GLU A 111 11.92 -7.15 -12.38
CA GLU A 111 12.51 -7.62 -13.63
C GLU A 111 13.70 -8.52 -13.28
N SER A 112 13.58 -9.82 -13.56
CA SER A 112 14.68 -10.78 -13.46
C SER A 112 14.71 -11.61 -14.75
N ALA A 113 14.35 -12.90 -14.70
CA ALA A 113 14.10 -13.70 -15.91
C ALA A 113 12.78 -13.35 -16.61
N THR A 114 11.76 -12.97 -15.82
CA THR A 114 10.45 -12.53 -16.29
C THR A 114 10.05 -11.25 -15.56
N THR A 115 9.32 -10.37 -16.23
CA THR A 115 8.74 -9.18 -15.62
C THR A 115 7.50 -9.54 -14.81
N ARG A 116 7.46 -9.11 -13.55
CA ARG A 116 6.32 -9.35 -12.65
C ARG A 116 5.95 -8.07 -11.92
N THR A 117 4.67 -7.68 -12.01
CA THR A 117 4.10 -6.59 -11.22
C THR A 117 3.85 -7.05 -9.79
N LEU A 118 4.26 -6.24 -8.81
CA LEU A 118 4.14 -6.51 -7.37
C LEU A 118 2.98 -5.76 -6.71
N THR A 119 2.40 -4.77 -7.39
CA THR A 119 1.25 -3.99 -6.94
C THR A 119 0.06 -4.20 -7.86
N SER A 120 -1.16 -4.06 -7.33
CA SER A 120 -2.38 -4.12 -8.12
C SER A 120 -2.71 -2.77 -8.79
N PRO A 121 -3.60 -2.73 -9.79
CA PRO A 121 -4.06 -1.49 -10.41
C PRO A 121 -4.77 -0.53 -9.46
N ARG A 122 -5.19 -0.98 -8.26
CA ARG A 122 -5.87 -0.15 -7.25
C ARG A 122 -4.91 0.58 -6.31
N VAL A 123 -3.63 0.20 -6.32
CA VAL A 123 -2.61 0.76 -5.44
C VAL A 123 -1.57 1.51 -6.28
N GLU A 124 -1.16 2.66 -5.77
CA GLU A 124 -0.12 3.51 -6.30
C GLU A 124 1.14 3.38 -5.41
N VAL A 125 2.31 3.30 -6.03
CA VAL A 125 3.60 3.44 -5.34
C VAL A 125 3.94 4.93 -5.26
N SER A 126 3.90 5.49 -4.04
CA SER A 126 4.21 6.91 -3.83
C SER A 126 5.66 7.14 -3.38
N GLN A 127 6.28 6.14 -2.74
CA GLN A 127 7.71 6.16 -2.40
C GLN A 127 8.31 4.76 -2.51
N PHE A 128 9.50 4.65 -3.08
CA PHE A 128 10.33 3.45 -2.98
C PHE A 128 11.78 3.89 -2.96
N SER A 129 12.43 3.68 -1.82
CA SER A 129 13.81 4.10 -1.61
C SER A 129 14.64 3.03 -0.92
N LEU A 130 15.92 3.00 -1.25
CA LEU A 130 16.91 2.10 -0.71
C LEU A 130 18.16 2.89 -0.36
N VAL A 131 18.58 2.79 0.91
CA VAL A 131 19.75 3.47 1.44
C VAL A 131 20.68 2.44 2.06
N CYS A 132 21.94 2.40 1.60
CA CYS A 132 22.95 1.59 2.25
C CYS A 132 23.51 2.30 3.49
N ILE A 133 23.55 1.58 4.61
CA ILE A 133 24.13 2.06 5.86
C ILE A 133 25.65 1.84 5.80
N GLY A 134 26.41 2.92 6.01
CA GLY A 134 27.87 2.85 6.21
C GLY A 134 28.71 2.75 4.93
N LYS A 135 28.13 2.96 3.74
CA LYS A 135 28.86 3.07 2.46
C LYS A 135 28.30 4.22 1.61
N THR A 136 29.13 4.79 0.73
CA THR A 136 28.68 5.73 -0.30
C THR A 136 27.78 4.99 -1.30
N SER A 137 26.68 5.64 -1.70
CA SER A 137 25.76 5.22 -2.77
C SER A 137 26.43 5.33 -4.15
N PRO A 138 26.33 4.34 -5.06
CA PRO A 138 25.74 3.01 -4.92
C PRO A 138 26.67 2.01 -4.19
N CYS A 139 26.10 0.90 -3.72
CA CYS A 139 26.80 -0.05 -2.86
C CYS A 139 27.66 -1.01 -3.70
N ASP A 140 28.78 -0.46 -4.19
CA ASP A 140 29.67 -0.98 -5.25
C ASP A 140 30.27 -2.37 -4.99
N SER A 141 30.25 -2.86 -3.76
CA SER A 141 30.59 -4.25 -3.40
C SER A 141 30.28 -4.50 -1.92
N ASN A 142 29.69 -5.67 -1.61
CA ASN A 142 29.34 -6.10 -0.25
C ASN A 142 28.48 -5.06 0.50
N PRO A 143 27.18 -4.92 0.14
CA PRO A 143 26.30 -4.00 0.83
C PRO A 143 26.22 -4.45 2.29
N GLY A 144 26.51 -3.55 3.23
CA GLY A 144 26.39 -3.84 4.67
C GLY A 144 24.92 -4.00 5.07
N ALA A 145 24.43 -3.19 5.98
CA ALA A 145 22.98 -3.09 6.18
C ALA A 145 22.36 -2.16 5.14
N VAL A 146 21.16 -2.50 4.68
CA VAL A 146 20.41 -1.74 3.67
C VAL A 146 19.04 -1.42 4.24
N VAL A 147 18.62 -0.17 4.18
CA VAL A 147 17.28 0.26 4.57
C VAL A 147 16.43 0.39 3.32
N VAL A 148 15.31 -0.33 3.30
CA VAL A 148 14.30 -0.23 2.25
C VAL A 148 13.07 0.45 2.82
N THR A 149 12.57 1.47 2.12
CA THR A 149 11.29 2.12 2.41
C THR A 149 10.38 1.98 1.21
N LEU A 150 9.15 1.51 1.45
CA LEU A 150 8.08 1.43 0.47
C LEU A 150 6.86 2.19 1.04
N ARG A 151 6.33 3.14 0.28
CA ARG A 151 5.05 3.77 0.56
C ARG A 151 4.08 3.47 -0.57
N LEU A 152 2.95 2.91 -0.19
CA LEU A 152 1.84 2.63 -1.08
C LEU A 152 0.64 3.48 -0.68
N LYS A 153 -0.15 3.87 -1.67
CA LYS A 153 -1.38 4.65 -1.52
C LYS A 153 -2.50 3.96 -2.28
N ASP A 154 -3.67 3.89 -1.69
CA ASP A 154 -4.85 3.42 -2.41
C ASP A 154 -5.41 4.53 -3.30
N LYS A 155 -5.83 4.19 -4.52
CA LYS A 155 -6.27 5.19 -5.50
C LYS A 155 -7.70 5.67 -5.27
N GLU A 156 -8.52 4.84 -4.62
CA GLU A 156 -9.93 5.11 -4.38
C GLU A 156 -10.14 5.87 -3.07
N THR A 157 -9.16 5.81 -2.16
CA THR A 157 -9.19 6.45 -0.84
C THR A 157 -7.96 7.34 -0.60
N THR A 158 -7.91 8.03 0.53
CA THR A 158 -6.72 8.81 0.96
C THR A 158 -5.76 7.99 1.83
N GLN A 159 -6.03 6.68 1.99
CA GLN A 159 -5.24 5.81 2.85
C GLN A 159 -3.85 5.56 2.25
N GLU A 160 -2.83 5.65 3.11
CA GLU A 160 -1.44 5.36 2.79
C GLU A 160 -0.88 4.34 3.78
N HIS A 161 0.08 3.54 3.32
CA HIS A 161 0.82 2.62 4.16
C HIS A 161 2.31 2.72 3.85
N ILE A 162 3.13 2.85 4.90
CA ILE A 162 4.58 2.96 4.80
C ILE A 162 5.20 1.78 5.53
N LEU A 163 6.07 1.05 4.83
CA LEU A 163 6.92 0.03 5.41
C LEU A 163 8.39 0.43 5.25
N THR A 164 9.13 0.42 6.35
CA THR A 164 10.58 0.61 6.35
C THR A 164 11.24 -0.55 7.06
N THR A 165 12.25 -1.16 6.45
CA THR A 165 12.93 -2.33 7.00
C THR A 165 14.42 -2.34 6.69
N GLY A 166 15.20 -2.84 7.63
CA GLY A 166 16.63 -3.09 7.47
C GLY A 166 16.87 -4.53 6.99
N VAL A 167 17.71 -4.68 5.96
CA VAL A 167 18.10 -5.96 5.40
C VAL A 167 19.61 -6.03 5.32
N THR A 168 20.19 -7.12 5.82
CA THR A 168 21.60 -7.43 5.63
C THR A 168 21.70 -8.53 4.57
N PRO A 169 22.41 -8.32 3.45
CA PRO A 169 22.74 -9.38 2.52
C PRO A 169 23.46 -10.51 3.24
N ARG A 170 23.15 -11.76 2.88
CA ARG A 170 23.95 -12.90 3.30
C ARG A 170 25.18 -12.89 2.40
N GLY A 171 26.32 -12.45 2.94
CA GLY A 171 27.58 -12.41 2.20
C GLY A 171 27.82 -13.74 1.47
N PHE A 172 28.29 -13.64 0.23
CA PHE A 172 28.80 -14.77 -0.55
C PHE A 172 30.29 -14.97 -0.27
#